data_AF-M2R9G0-F1
#
_entry.id   AF-M2R9G0-F1
#
_cell.length_a   1.000
_cell.length_b   1.000
_cell.length_c   1.000
_cell.angle_alpha   90.00
_cell.angle_beta   90.00
_cell.angle_gamma   90.00
#
_symmetry.space_group_name_H-M   'P 1'
#
loop_
_entity.id
_entity.type
_entity.pdbx_description
1 polymer ?
#
loop_
_entity_poly.entity_id
_entity_poly.type
_entity_poly.pdbx_seq_one_letter_code
_entity_poly.pdbx_strand_id
1 'polypeptide(L)'
;MSISIWLPHHPFEWDKFLQSVTACMRHLTTLRIHSGYFKDPKSFQYLTAIRTLRLEDTYIDSETTRLAWLRSIPQIEELAFSGIRVTGHFPIAASDYPPLRKLNSIKIDGAFSSASAFLRYVSVNVTEHIKHLELGVVSPKVDLPGWFTGIAPVLEHLAFTSSSYYDHPTLF
;
A
#
# COMPACT_ATOMS: atom_id res chain seq x y z
N MET A 1 -9.16 16.96 -5.19
CA MET A 1 -10.03 16.97 -3.98
C MET A 1 -9.65 15.80 -3.10
N SER A 2 -9.61 15.98 -1.78
CA SER A 2 -9.16 14.94 -0.84
C SER A 2 -10.17 14.74 0.29
N ILE A 3 -10.35 13.49 0.74
CA ILE A 3 -11.05 13.17 1.98
C ILE A 3 -10.19 12.26 2.86
N SER A 4 -10.32 12.43 4.16
CA SER A 4 -9.78 11.53 5.17
C SER A 4 -10.93 10.93 5.96
N ILE A 5 -10.92 9.62 6.14
CA ILE A 5 -11.97 8.89 6.86
C ILE A 5 -11.35 8.11 8.00
N TRP A 6 -12.02 8.15 9.15
CA TRP A 6 -11.69 7.37 10.33
C TRP A 6 -12.78 6.34 10.52
N LEU A 7 -12.39 5.08 10.50
CA LEU A 7 -13.33 3.97 10.58
C LEU A 7 -12.97 3.05 11.74
N PRO A 8 -13.95 2.31 12.26
CA PRO A 8 -13.71 1.40 13.36
C PRO A 8 -13.02 0.11 12.89
N HIS A 9 -12.30 -0.55 13.79
CA HIS A 9 -11.58 -1.81 13.55
C HIS A 9 -12.49 -3.05 13.43
N HIS A 10 -13.69 -2.90 12.88
CA HIS A 10 -14.63 -4.00 12.61
C HIS A 10 -15.11 -3.96 11.16
N PRO A 11 -15.67 -5.07 10.62
CA PRO A 11 -16.16 -5.11 9.26
C PRO A 11 -17.13 -3.95 8.98
N PHE A 12 -16.83 -3.21 7.93
CA PHE A 12 -17.56 -2.02 7.51
C PHE A 12 -18.11 -2.24 6.09
N GLU A 13 -19.31 -1.74 5.80
CA GLU A 13 -19.95 -1.87 4.48
C GLU A 13 -19.30 -0.91 3.46
N TRP A 14 -18.04 -1.20 3.12
CA TRP A 14 -17.19 -0.39 2.24
C TRP A 14 -17.84 -0.10 0.89
N ASP A 15 -18.50 -1.09 0.28
CA ASP A 15 -19.18 -0.95 -1.00
C ASP A 15 -20.22 0.17 -0.97
N LYS A 16 -21.13 0.15 0.02
CA LYS A 16 -22.20 1.16 0.13
C LYS A 16 -21.62 2.54 0.41
N PHE A 17 -20.67 2.63 1.33
CA PHE A 17 -20.04 3.89 1.67
C PHE A 17 -19.32 4.51 0.47
N LEU A 18 -18.47 3.75 -0.23
CA LEU A 18 -17.72 4.24 -1.37
C LEU A 18 -18.64 4.54 -2.56
N GLN A 19 -19.74 3.80 -2.74
CA GLN A 19 -20.76 4.12 -3.73
C GLN A 19 -21.44 5.48 -3.44
N SER A 20 -21.80 5.74 -2.18
CA SER A 20 -22.38 7.04 -1.79
C SER A 20 -21.39 8.19 -1.94
N VAL A 21 -20.14 7.99 -1.49
CA VAL A 21 -19.08 9.01 -1.61
C VAL A 21 -18.83 9.34 -3.09
N THR A 22 -18.70 8.33 -3.95
CA THR A 22 -18.38 8.53 -5.37
C THR A 22 -19.52 9.20 -6.14
N ALA A 23 -20.78 8.96 -5.75
CA ALA A 23 -21.92 9.65 -6.31
C ALA A 23 -21.86 11.17 -6.06
N CYS A 24 -21.43 11.58 -4.87
CA CYS A 24 -21.34 12.99 -4.47
C CYS A 24 -19.99 13.64 -4.81
N MET A 25 -18.93 12.86 -4.92
CA MET A 25 -17.54 13.33 -5.01
C MET A 25 -16.85 12.81 -6.28
N ARG A 26 -17.44 13.10 -7.45
CA ARG A 26 -16.95 12.61 -8.76
C ARG A 26 -15.51 13.01 -9.11
N HIS A 27 -14.99 14.05 -8.45
CA HIS A 27 -13.62 14.55 -8.63
C HIS A 27 -12.68 14.19 -7.47
N LEU A 28 -13.04 13.18 -6.66
CA LEU A 28 -12.19 12.71 -5.58
C LEU A 28 -10.93 12.05 -6.16
N THR A 29 -9.78 12.70 -5.96
CA THR A 29 -8.47 12.25 -6.46
C THR A 29 -7.62 11.64 -5.37
N THR A 30 -7.92 11.93 -4.10
CA THR A 30 -7.13 11.50 -2.94
C THR A 30 -8.04 10.97 -1.85
N LEU A 31 -7.83 9.71 -1.42
CA LEU A 31 -8.53 9.09 -0.31
C LEU A 31 -7.51 8.68 0.74
N ARG A 32 -7.75 9.08 1.97
CA ARG A 32 -7.00 8.64 3.14
C ARG A 32 -7.93 7.87 4.07
N ILE A 33 -7.52 6.67 4.47
CA ILE A 33 -8.28 5.77 5.31
C ILE A 33 -7.46 5.50 6.56
N HIS A 34 -8.02 5.84 7.71
CA HIS A 34 -7.48 5.53 9.03
C HIS A 34 -8.26 4.38 9.65
N SER A 35 -7.55 3.40 10.21
CA SER A 35 -8.10 2.33 11.07
C SER A 35 -9.15 1.41 10.40
N GLY A 36 -8.96 1.07 9.12
CA GLY A 36 -9.91 0.26 8.35
C GLY A 36 -9.69 -1.26 8.41
N TYR A 37 -10.78 -2.04 8.44
CA TYR A 37 -10.77 -3.48 8.19
C TYR A 37 -11.26 -3.76 6.76
N PHE A 38 -10.41 -4.30 5.90
CA PHE A 38 -10.77 -4.68 4.53
C PHE A 38 -11.10 -6.16 4.46
N LYS A 39 -12.38 -6.46 4.23
CA LYS A 39 -12.93 -7.80 3.99
C LYS A 39 -13.47 -7.97 2.57
N ASP A 40 -14.07 -6.91 2.03
CA ASP A 40 -14.79 -6.92 0.75
C ASP A 40 -14.02 -6.14 -0.33
N PRO A 41 -13.32 -6.86 -1.23
CA PRO A 41 -12.22 -6.29 -1.98
C PRO A 41 -12.62 -5.53 -3.24
N LYS A 42 -13.89 -5.51 -3.62
CA LYS A 42 -14.37 -4.81 -4.82
C LYS A 42 -14.82 -3.37 -4.56
N SER A 43 -14.87 -2.96 -3.30
CA SER A 43 -15.43 -1.66 -2.88
C SER A 43 -14.75 -0.44 -3.50
N PHE A 44 -13.47 -0.55 -3.87
CA PHE A 44 -12.75 0.58 -4.48
C PHE A 44 -13.02 0.72 -5.98
N GLN A 45 -13.74 -0.21 -6.62
CA GLN A 45 -14.08 -0.13 -8.05
C GLN A 45 -14.87 1.14 -8.39
N TYR A 46 -15.60 1.69 -7.42
CA TYR A 46 -16.38 2.92 -7.59
C TYR A 46 -15.49 4.18 -7.66
N LEU A 47 -14.26 4.12 -7.16
CA LEU A 47 -13.35 5.26 -7.06
C LEU A 47 -12.60 5.53 -8.39
N THR A 48 -13.31 5.68 -9.50
CA THR A 48 -12.71 5.73 -10.84
C THR A 48 -11.76 6.93 -11.08
N ALA A 49 -11.93 8.02 -10.35
CA ALA A 49 -11.12 9.24 -10.44
C ALA A 49 -9.90 9.25 -9.52
N ILE A 50 -9.75 8.25 -8.64
CA ILE A 50 -8.71 8.28 -7.62
C ILE A 50 -7.31 8.13 -8.21
N ARG A 51 -6.36 8.87 -7.64
CA ARG A 51 -4.94 8.86 -8.02
C ARG A 51 -4.04 8.56 -6.83
N THR A 52 -4.39 9.08 -5.66
CA THR A 52 -3.63 8.86 -4.42
C THR A 52 -4.50 8.11 -3.41
N LEU A 53 -3.98 7.00 -2.91
CA LEU A 53 -4.63 6.25 -1.84
C LEU A 53 -3.66 6.06 -0.67
N ARG A 54 -4.10 6.50 0.50
CA ARG A 54 -3.35 6.43 1.74
C ARG A 54 -4.08 5.53 2.73
N LEU A 55 -3.43 4.48 3.20
CA LEU A 55 -3.98 3.56 4.18
C LEU A 55 -3.12 3.60 5.44
N GLU A 56 -3.76 3.88 6.57
CA GLU A 56 -3.10 4.04 7.87
C GLU A 56 -3.78 3.15 8.91
N ASP A 57 -2.99 2.34 9.61
CA ASP A 57 -3.45 1.38 10.61
C ASP A 57 -4.55 0.45 10.11
N THR A 58 -4.47 0.09 8.83
CA THR A 58 -5.46 -0.77 8.19
C THR A 58 -5.09 -2.25 8.28
N TYR A 59 -6.10 -3.09 8.44
CA TYR A 59 -5.99 -4.54 8.46
C TYR A 59 -6.59 -5.13 7.17
N ILE A 60 -5.80 -5.97 6.48
CA ILE A 60 -6.24 -6.70 5.29
C ILE A 60 -6.25 -8.18 5.63
N ASP A 61 -7.43 -8.79 5.65
CA ASP A 61 -7.67 -10.07 6.32
C ASP A 61 -7.05 -11.31 5.68
N SER A 62 -6.80 -11.24 4.38
CA SER A 62 -6.34 -12.36 3.58
C SER A 62 -5.67 -11.88 2.30
N GLU A 63 -4.93 -12.80 1.70
CA GLU A 63 -4.30 -12.62 0.40
C GLU A 63 -5.33 -12.39 -0.71
N THR A 64 -6.43 -13.16 -0.72
CA THR A 64 -7.52 -13.02 -1.69
C THR A 64 -8.13 -11.61 -1.64
N THR A 65 -8.42 -11.11 -0.43
CA THR A 65 -8.95 -9.76 -0.25
C THR A 65 -7.96 -8.70 -0.74
N ARG A 66 -6.67 -8.89 -0.45
CA ARG A 66 -5.61 -7.98 -0.91
C ARG A 66 -5.50 -7.93 -2.44
N LEU A 67 -5.50 -9.09 -3.11
CA LEU A 67 -5.38 -9.17 -4.57
C LEU A 67 -6.59 -8.56 -5.27
N ALA A 68 -7.78 -8.87 -4.79
CA ALA A 68 -8.99 -8.31 -5.36
C ALA A 68 -9.07 -6.78 -5.11
N TRP A 69 -8.52 -6.30 -3.99
CA TRP A 69 -8.38 -4.86 -3.72
C TRP A 69 -7.44 -4.20 -4.74
N LEU A 70 -6.22 -4.73 -4.92
CA LEU A 70 -5.27 -4.21 -5.92
C LEU A 70 -5.87 -4.22 -7.34
N ARG A 71 -6.66 -5.25 -7.69
CA ARG A 71 -7.39 -5.35 -8.97
C ARG A 71 -8.46 -4.26 -9.14
N SER A 72 -9.00 -3.74 -8.05
CA SER A 72 -10.07 -2.73 -8.08
C SER A 72 -9.58 -1.29 -8.21
N ILE A 73 -8.26 -1.06 -8.16
CA ILE A 73 -7.63 0.27 -8.21
C ILE A 73 -6.57 0.44 -9.32
N PRO A 74 -6.79 -0.03 -10.57
CA PRO A 74 -5.79 0.05 -11.66
C PRO A 74 -5.38 1.49 -12.03
N GLN A 75 -6.14 2.48 -11.58
CA GLN A 75 -6.00 3.89 -11.88
C GLN A 75 -5.10 4.68 -10.92
N ILE A 76 -4.65 4.06 -9.83
CA ILE A 76 -3.83 4.71 -8.79
C ILE A 76 -2.42 5.00 -9.32
N GLU A 77 -1.91 6.18 -8.93
CA GLU A 77 -0.57 6.69 -9.24
C GLU A 77 0.33 6.72 -8.00
N GLU A 78 -0.24 6.99 -6.82
CA GLU A 78 0.46 7.04 -5.52
C GLU A 78 -0.23 6.12 -4.50
N LEU A 79 0.54 5.23 -3.89
CA LEU A 79 0.13 4.42 -2.75
C LEU A 79 0.96 4.77 -1.52
N ALA A 80 0.30 5.18 -0.44
CA ALA A 80 0.93 5.38 0.85
C ALA A 80 0.36 4.42 1.89
N PHE A 81 1.25 3.83 2.69
CA PHE A 81 0.91 2.84 3.69
C PHE A 81 1.56 3.22 5.02
N SER A 82 0.81 3.18 6.11
CA SER A 82 1.33 3.28 7.46
C SER A 82 0.63 2.26 8.35
N GLY A 83 1.37 1.61 9.26
CA GLY A 83 0.78 0.70 10.24
C GLY A 83 0.00 -0.49 9.67
N ILE A 84 0.28 -0.94 8.44
CA ILE A 84 -0.51 -2.02 7.82
C ILE A 84 -0.19 -3.37 8.43
N ARG A 85 -1.25 -4.10 8.77
CA ARG A 85 -1.19 -5.49 9.19
C ARG A 85 -1.71 -6.38 8.06
N VAL A 86 -0.80 -7.23 7.58
CA VAL A 86 -1.03 -8.21 6.51
C VAL A 86 -1.01 -9.60 7.12
N THR A 87 -2.10 -10.35 6.96
CA THR A 87 -2.16 -11.78 7.23
C THR A 87 -2.01 -12.60 5.95
N GLY A 88 -1.42 -13.79 6.06
CA GLY A 88 -1.11 -14.69 4.93
C GLY A 88 0.29 -14.45 4.35
N HIS A 89 1.14 -15.48 4.37
CA HIS A 89 2.55 -15.44 3.98
C HIS A 89 2.86 -16.37 2.80
N PHE A 90 1.98 -16.46 1.80
CA PHE A 90 2.23 -17.33 0.65
C PHE A 90 2.68 -16.51 -0.56
N PRO A 91 3.68 -17.00 -1.32
CA PRO A 91 4.08 -16.36 -2.57
C PRO A 91 2.97 -16.57 -3.63
N ILE A 92 2.47 -15.48 -4.19
CA ILE A 92 1.48 -15.49 -5.27
C ILE A 92 2.18 -15.86 -6.59
N ALA A 93 1.53 -16.66 -7.43
CA ALA A 93 1.99 -16.95 -8.77
C ALA A 93 2.08 -15.66 -9.61
N ALA A 94 3.18 -15.49 -10.36
CA ALA A 94 3.47 -14.30 -11.16
C ALA A 94 2.33 -13.87 -12.14
N SER A 95 1.48 -14.81 -12.55
CA SER A 95 0.35 -14.60 -13.45
C SER A 95 -0.87 -13.93 -12.81
N ASP A 96 -0.98 -13.91 -11.48
CA ASP A 96 -2.18 -13.43 -10.79
C ASP A 96 -2.10 -11.96 -10.36
N TYR A 97 -0.96 -11.29 -10.59
CA TYR A 97 -0.75 -9.92 -10.17
C TYR A 97 -1.53 -8.91 -11.03
N PRO A 98 -2.41 -8.08 -10.45
CA PRO A 98 -3.00 -6.97 -11.17
C PRO A 98 -1.93 -5.96 -11.60
N PRO A 99 -1.92 -5.53 -12.86
CA PRO A 99 -0.97 -4.54 -13.30
C PRO A 99 -1.44 -3.14 -12.84
N LEU A 100 -0.86 -2.64 -11.75
CA LEU A 100 -0.98 -1.23 -11.34
C LEU A 100 -0.11 -0.35 -12.25
N ARG A 101 -0.45 -0.27 -13.54
CA ARG A 101 0.40 0.34 -14.59
C ARG A 101 0.67 1.82 -14.41
N LYS A 102 -0.19 2.51 -13.65
CA LYS A 102 -0.06 3.95 -13.38
C LYS A 102 0.70 4.24 -12.10
N LEU A 103 0.94 3.22 -11.27
CA LEU A 103 1.62 3.38 -10.00
C LEU A 103 3.07 3.76 -10.24
N ASN A 104 3.44 4.96 -9.81
CA ASN A 104 4.79 5.50 -9.96
C ASN A 104 5.40 5.91 -8.61
N SER A 105 4.59 5.99 -7.56
CA SER A 105 5.01 6.42 -6.23
C SER A 105 4.49 5.48 -5.15
N ILE A 106 5.40 5.01 -4.30
CA ILE A 106 5.06 4.23 -3.11
C ILE A 106 5.71 4.87 -1.88
N LYS A 107 4.91 5.07 -0.85
CA LYS A 107 5.34 5.51 0.47
C LYS A 107 4.96 4.47 1.52
N ILE A 108 5.90 4.05 2.35
CA ILE A 108 5.65 3.08 3.41
C ILE A 108 6.22 3.62 4.70
N ASP A 109 5.37 4.14 5.57
CA ASP A 109 5.71 4.64 6.89
C ASP A 109 5.52 3.52 7.94
N GLY A 110 6.56 2.72 8.14
CA GLY A 110 6.54 1.59 9.08
C GLY A 110 7.83 0.79 9.05
N ALA A 111 7.85 -0.35 9.74
CA ALA A 111 9.00 -1.25 9.73
C ALA A 111 9.24 -1.83 8.31
N PHE A 112 10.50 -1.87 7.89
CA PHE A 112 10.94 -2.39 6.59
C PHE A 112 10.47 -3.84 6.28
N SER A 113 10.20 -4.66 7.29
CA SER A 113 9.63 -6.01 7.12
C SER A 113 8.19 -6.00 6.60
N SER A 114 7.35 -5.09 7.09
CA SER A 114 5.98 -4.87 6.59
C SER A 114 5.99 -4.31 5.17
N ALA A 115 6.94 -3.40 4.89
CA ALA A 115 7.19 -2.88 3.55
C ALA A 115 7.59 -3.98 2.57
N SER A 116 8.53 -4.83 2.98
CA SER A 116 9.00 -5.96 2.18
C SER A 116 7.92 -6.99 1.91
N ALA A 117 7.06 -7.29 2.90
CA ALA A 117 5.90 -8.15 2.70
C ALA A 117 4.99 -7.56 1.63
N PHE A 118 4.60 -6.28 1.76
CA PHE A 118 3.72 -5.63 0.79
C PHE A 118 4.33 -5.52 -0.61
N LEU A 119 5.60 -5.07 -0.73
CA LEU A 119 6.27 -4.84 -2.00
C LEU A 119 6.62 -6.13 -2.75
N ARG A 120 6.84 -7.25 -2.06
CA ARG A 120 6.91 -8.56 -2.72
C ARG A 120 5.62 -8.90 -3.48
N TYR A 121 4.49 -8.32 -3.11
CA TYR A 121 3.19 -8.55 -3.75
C TYR A 121 2.82 -7.52 -4.81
N VAL A 122 3.43 -6.34 -4.79
CA VAL A 122 3.36 -5.39 -5.91
C VAL A 122 4.45 -5.83 -6.89
N SER A 123 4.11 -6.84 -7.70
CA SER A 123 4.94 -7.59 -8.66
C SER A 123 6.21 -6.90 -9.19
N VAL A 124 7.20 -7.72 -9.54
CA VAL A 124 8.39 -7.32 -10.32
C VAL A 124 8.03 -6.53 -11.61
N ASN A 125 6.83 -6.71 -12.16
CA ASN A 125 6.36 -5.95 -13.33
C ASN A 125 5.83 -4.55 -12.98
N VAL A 126 5.36 -4.33 -11.75
CA VAL A 126 4.96 -2.99 -11.28
C VAL A 126 6.22 -2.22 -10.85
N THR A 127 7.23 -2.91 -10.35
CA THR A 127 8.50 -2.31 -9.93
C THR A 127 9.25 -1.57 -11.05
N GLU A 128 9.08 -1.96 -12.32
CA GLU A 128 9.71 -1.25 -13.44
C GLU A 128 9.20 0.19 -13.65
N HIS A 129 8.07 0.54 -13.04
CA HIS A 129 7.42 1.84 -13.22
C HIS A 129 7.46 2.73 -11.97
N ILE A 130 7.94 2.17 -10.85
CA ILE A 130 8.06 2.92 -9.59
C ILE A 130 9.27 3.85 -9.70
N LYS A 131 9.00 5.14 -9.78
CA LYS A 131 10.01 6.20 -9.85
C LYS A 131 10.30 6.80 -8.49
N HIS A 132 9.31 6.82 -7.60
CA HIS A 132 9.42 7.40 -6.27
C HIS A 132 9.17 6.32 -5.20
N LEU A 133 10.15 6.14 -4.33
CA LEU A 133 10.03 5.25 -3.19
C LEU A 133 10.41 5.97 -1.90
N GLU A 134 9.47 6.05 -0.97
CA GLU A 134 9.70 6.50 0.40
C GLU A 134 9.53 5.33 1.35
N LEU A 135 10.57 5.02 2.12
CA LEU A 135 10.56 3.96 3.13
C LEU A 135 10.67 4.57 4.53
N GLY A 136 9.99 3.96 5.49
CA GLY A 136 10.00 4.39 6.89
C GLY A 136 11.25 3.91 7.61
N VAL A 137 11.06 3.17 8.71
CA VAL A 137 12.18 2.70 9.54
C VAL A 137 12.91 1.57 8.83
N VAL A 138 14.16 1.83 8.44
CA VAL A 138 15.07 0.83 7.88
C VAL A 138 16.04 0.37 8.96
N SER A 139 16.14 -0.95 9.14
CA SER A 139 17.12 -1.54 10.05
C SER A 139 18.54 -1.36 9.49
N PRO A 140 19.56 -1.06 10.33
CA PRO A 140 20.94 -0.94 9.88
C PRO A 140 21.51 -2.25 9.29
N LYS A 141 20.91 -3.40 9.59
CA LYS A 141 21.15 -4.64 8.85
C LYS A 141 20.30 -4.62 7.57
N VAL A 142 20.79 -3.92 6.56
CA VAL A 142 20.10 -3.79 5.28
C VAL A 142 20.35 -5.03 4.44
N ASP A 143 19.61 -6.10 4.75
CA ASP A 143 19.47 -7.21 3.80
C ASP A 143 18.44 -6.74 2.75
N LEU A 144 18.94 -6.14 1.67
CA LEU A 144 18.08 -5.60 0.62
C LEU A 144 17.35 -6.77 -0.06
N PRO A 145 16.01 -6.82 0.03
CA PRO A 145 15.24 -7.89 -0.59
C PRO A 145 15.36 -7.80 -2.11
N GLY A 146 15.32 -8.95 -2.80
CA GLY A 146 15.55 -9.00 -4.25
C GLY A 146 14.65 -8.12 -5.11
N TRP A 147 13.46 -7.70 -4.62
CA TRP A 147 12.63 -6.72 -5.32
C TRP A 147 13.27 -5.33 -5.40
N PHE A 148 14.08 -4.94 -4.41
CA PHE A 148 14.75 -3.65 -4.38
C PHE A 148 15.75 -3.54 -5.53
N THR A 149 16.48 -4.61 -5.82
CA THR A 149 17.38 -4.70 -6.98
C THR A 149 16.64 -4.50 -8.29
N GLY A 150 15.37 -4.91 -8.37
CA GLY A 150 14.50 -4.71 -9.55
C GLY A 150 14.07 -3.26 -9.77
N ILE A 151 13.73 -2.52 -8.70
CA ILE A 151 13.36 -1.09 -8.82
C ILE A 151 14.55 -0.15 -8.91
N ALA A 152 15.68 -0.50 -8.28
CA ALA A 152 16.76 0.46 -8.06
C ALA A 152 17.25 1.18 -9.33
N PRO A 153 17.33 0.52 -10.51
CA PRO A 153 17.75 1.18 -11.74
C PRO A 153 16.76 2.22 -12.29
N VAL A 154 15.48 2.16 -11.91
CA VAL A 154 14.41 3.04 -12.44
C VAL A 154 13.94 4.08 -11.43
N LEU A 155 14.44 4.04 -10.19
CA LEU A 155 14.12 5.05 -9.17
C LEU A 155 14.71 6.41 -9.53
N GLU A 156 13.85 7.41 -9.62
CA GLU A 156 14.22 8.82 -9.72
C GLU A 156 14.33 9.47 -8.33
N HIS A 157 13.60 8.92 -7.34
CA HIS A 157 13.61 9.38 -5.96
C HIS A 157 13.57 8.22 -4.96
N LEU A 158 14.49 8.24 -4.02
CA LEU A 158 14.54 7.36 -2.85
C LEU A 158 14.69 8.20 -1.60
N ALA A 159 13.80 8.03 -0.63
CA ALA A 159 13.92 8.68 0.67
C ALA A 159 13.59 7.72 1.82
N PHE A 160 14.14 8.05 2.98
CA PHE A 160 13.93 7.34 4.24
C PHE A 160 13.31 8.32 5.25
N THR A 161 12.06 8.11 5.64
CA THR A 161 11.26 9.12 6.37
C THR A 161 11.32 8.98 7.88
N SER A 162 11.89 7.89 8.40
CA SER A 162 12.12 7.72 9.85
C SER A 162 13.52 7.23 10.13
N SER A 163 14.26 8.03 10.91
CA SER A 163 15.58 7.71 11.45
C SER A 163 15.50 7.18 12.89
N SER A 164 14.37 6.59 13.31
CA SER A 164 14.25 6.07 14.68
C SER A 164 15.22 4.90 14.88
N TYR A 165 16.39 5.26 15.41
CA TYR A 165 17.48 4.40 15.80
C TYR A 165 17.03 3.65 17.06
N TYR A 166 16.57 2.40 16.91
CA TYR A 166 16.53 1.50 18.05
C TYR A 166 17.93 0.93 18.21
N ASP A 167 18.80 1.70 18.87
CA ASP A 167 19.96 1.13 19.54
C ASP A 167 19.41 0.07 20.49
N HIS A 168 19.60 -1.20 20.16
CA HIS A 168 19.61 -2.22 21.18
C HIS A 168 20.80 -1.89 22.08
N PRO A 169 20.62 -1.59 23.38
CA PRO A 169 21.75 -1.61 24.28
C PRO A 169 22.23 -3.06 24.28
N THR A 170 23.39 -3.31 23.69
CA THR A 170 24.13 -4.56 23.89
C THR A 170 24.41 -4.64 25.38
N LEU A 171 23.60 -5.43 26.07
CA LEU A 171 23.91 -5.92 27.41
C LEU A 171 25.20 -6.74 27.28
N PHE A 172 26.31 -6.13 27.69
CA PHE A 172 27.51 -6.84 28.13
C PHE A 172 27.36 -7.17 29.61
#